data_AF-A0A7C4MDQ7-F1
#
_entry.id   AF-A0A7C4MDQ7-F1
#
_cell.length_a   1.000
_cell.length_b   1.000
_cell.length_c   1.000
_cell.angle_alpha   90.00
_cell.angle_beta   90.00
_cell.angle_gamma   90.00
#
_symmetry.space_group_name_H-M   'P 1'
#
loop_
_entity.id
_entity.type
_entity.pdbx_description
1 polymer ?
#
loop_
_entity_poly.entity_id
_entity_poly.type
_entity_poly.pdbx_seq_one_letter_code
_entity_poly.pdbx_strand_id
1 'polypeptide(L)'
;MKGISKEVVITIAVLAIVIVVIFFFSGRFGPAATQLTKEECRNKVLSACSSYRITGTNNAFKNIPTTCADILGISNNFRNCISSSETLQYDPCKAVCDEIEGIRS
;
A
#
# COMPACT_ATOMS: atom_id res chain seq x y z
N MET A 1 -10.80 -1.38 -58.37
CA MET A 1 -10.47 -1.46 -56.93
C MET A 1 -9.14 -2.19 -56.81
N LYS A 2 -8.06 -1.50 -56.41
CA LYS A 2 -6.74 -2.13 -56.23
C LYS A 2 -6.86 -3.06 -55.02
N GLY A 3 -6.92 -4.37 -55.29
CA GLY A 3 -7.01 -5.39 -54.26
C GLY A 3 -5.76 -5.34 -53.39
N ILE A 4 -5.96 -5.27 -52.08
CA ILE A 4 -4.89 -5.33 -51.10
C ILE A 4 -4.21 -6.69 -51.28
N SER A 5 -2.89 -6.72 -51.50
CA SER A 5 -2.15 -7.98 -51.65
C SER A 5 -2.32 -8.82 -50.38
N LYS A 6 -2.52 -10.13 -50.54
CA LYS A 6 -2.74 -11.07 -49.42
C LYS A 6 -1.62 -11.00 -48.38
N GLU A 7 -0.41 -10.69 -48.82
CA GLU A 7 0.79 -10.51 -47.98
C GLU A 7 0.64 -9.33 -47.01
N VAL A 8 0.01 -8.23 -47.46
CA VAL A 8 -0.23 -7.04 -46.64
C VAL A 8 -1.27 -7.35 -45.56
N VAL A 9 -2.30 -8.12 -45.90
CA VAL A 9 -3.35 -8.53 -44.95
C VAL A 9 -2.77 -9.41 -43.84
N ILE A 10 -1.91 -10.37 -44.19
CA ILE A 10 -1.26 -11.26 -43.22
C ILE A 10 -0.34 -10.45 -42.30
N THR A 11 0.43 -9.52 -42.84
CA THR A 11 1.34 -8.68 -42.04
C THR A 11 0.59 -7.82 -41.02
N ILE A 12 -0.53 -7.21 -41.40
CA ILE A 12 -1.36 -6.40 -40.50
C ILE A 12 -2.00 -7.27 -39.41
N ALA A 13 -2.47 -8.47 -39.77
CA ALA A 13 -3.08 -9.39 -38.81
C ALA A 13 -2.07 -9.87 -37.75
N VAL A 14 -0.84 -10.20 -38.15
CA VAL A 14 0.21 -10.59 -37.21
C VAL A 14 0.60 -9.42 -36.29
N LEU A 15 0.72 -8.21 -36.84
CA LEU A 15 1.03 -7.02 -36.05
C LEU A 15 -0.06 -6.74 -34.99
N ALA A 16 -1.34 -6.88 -35.36
CA ALA A 16 -2.46 -6.71 -34.43
C ALA A 16 -2.43 -7.75 -33.29
N ILE A 17 -2.10 -9.00 -33.58
CA ILE A 17 -1.98 -10.05 -32.56
C ILE A 17 -0.83 -9.73 -31.59
N VAL A 18 0.32 -9.31 -32.10
CA VAL A 18 1.47 -8.92 -31.25
C VAL A 18 1.10 -7.75 -30.33
N ILE A 19 0.40 -6.75 -30.84
CA ILE A 19 -0.09 -5.61 -30.02
C ILE A 19 -1.05 -6.10 -28.94
N VAL A 20 -2.03 -6.96 -29.27
CA VAL A 20 -2.97 -7.51 -28.30
C VAL A 20 -2.24 -8.32 -27.23
N VAL A 21 -1.25 -9.13 -27.61
CA VAL A 21 -0.42 -9.89 -26.67
C VAL A 21 0.38 -8.96 -25.76
N ILE A 22 1.02 -7.92 -26.29
CA ILE A 22 1.72 -6.90 -25.49
C ILE A 22 0.74 -6.20 -24.54
N PHE A 23 -0.46 -5.82 -24.99
CA PHE A 23 -1.48 -5.24 -24.12
C PHE A 23 -2.02 -6.23 -23.09
N PHE A 24 -2.07 -7.53 -23.39
CA PHE A 24 -2.47 -8.57 -22.42
C PHE A 24 -1.39 -8.82 -21.37
N PHE A 25 -0.11 -8.82 -21.78
CA PHE A 25 1.02 -8.94 -20.84
C PHE A 25 1.25 -7.64 -20.05
N SER A 26 1.06 -6.48 -20.67
CA SER A 26 1.19 -5.16 -20.03
C SER A 26 -0.03 -4.82 -19.18
N GLY A 27 -1.22 -5.30 -19.55
CA GLY A 27 -2.47 -5.13 -18.79
C GLY A 27 -2.61 -6.09 -17.61
N ARG A 28 -1.75 -7.12 -17.51
CA ARG A 28 -1.64 -7.98 -16.32
C ARG A 28 -0.76 -7.35 -15.23
N PHE A 29 0.03 -6.33 -15.57
CA PHE A 29 0.53 -5.37 -14.61
C PHE A 29 -0.48 -4.22 -14.54
N GLY A 30 -1.53 -4.42 -13.75
CA GLY A 30 -2.43 -3.35 -13.33
C GLY A 30 -1.63 -2.14 -12.81
N PRO A 31 -2.27 -0.96 -12.71
CA PRO A 31 -1.60 0.30 -12.37
C PRO A 31 -0.71 0.01 -11.19
N ALA A 32 0.60 0.28 -11.34
CA ALA A 32 1.62 0.04 -10.33
C ALA A 32 0.96 0.16 -8.96
N ALA A 33 0.64 -0.99 -8.35
CA ALA A 33 0.21 -0.99 -6.97
C ALA A 33 1.44 -0.42 -6.30
N THR A 34 1.38 0.87 -5.94
CA THR A 34 2.41 1.54 -5.19
C THR A 34 2.58 0.66 -3.98
N GLN A 35 3.55 -0.26 -4.01
CA GLN A 35 3.81 -1.14 -2.91
C GLN A 35 4.20 -0.16 -1.83
N LEU A 36 3.28 0.11 -0.89
CA LEU A 36 3.59 0.96 0.24
C LEU A 36 4.80 0.31 0.88
N THR A 37 5.94 0.97 0.74
CA THR A 37 7.19 0.40 1.21
C THR A 37 7.11 0.34 2.73
N LYS A 38 7.79 -0.64 3.32
CA LYS A 38 7.90 -0.74 4.78
C LYS A 38 8.33 0.59 5.40
N GLU A 39 9.18 1.33 4.69
CA GLU A 39 9.69 2.64 5.08
C GLU A 39 8.62 3.75 5.01
N GLU A 40 7.79 3.78 3.96
CA GLU A 40 6.67 4.73 3.88
C GLU A 40 5.66 4.49 5.01
N CYS A 41 5.32 3.23 5.26
CA CYS A 41 4.45 2.86 6.37
C CYS A 41 5.06 3.25 7.72
N ARG A 42 6.35 3.01 7.93
CA ARG A 42 7.06 3.40 9.15
C ARG A 42 6.98 4.91 9.37
N ASN A 43 7.24 5.70 8.34
CA ASN A 43 7.19 7.17 8.42
C ASN A 43 5.77 7.69 8.74
N LYS A 44 4.73 7.08 8.16
CA LYS A 44 3.34 7.41 8.49
C LYS A 44 3.01 7.10 9.95
N VAL A 45 3.40 5.93 10.45
CA VAL A 45 3.15 5.56 11.85
C VAL A 45 3.96 6.44 12.80
N LEU A 46 5.23 6.76 12.50
CA LEU A 46 6.04 7.72 13.27
C LEU A 46 5.41 9.11 13.32
N SER A 47 4.86 9.59 12.20
CA SER A 47 4.15 10.87 12.14
C SER A 47 2.91 10.85 13.03
N ALA A 48 2.12 9.77 12.99
CA ALA A 48 0.97 9.61 13.88
C ALA A 48 1.39 9.52 15.36
N CYS A 49 2.49 8.84 15.66
CA CYS A 49 3.08 8.78 17.01
C CYS A 49 3.47 10.15 17.55
N SER A 50 4.07 11.00 16.72
CA SER A 50 4.37 12.38 17.10
C SER A 50 3.09 13.17 17.44
N SER A 51 2.06 13.06 16.59
CA SER A 51 0.75 13.68 16.83
C SER A 51 0.06 13.12 18.09
N TYR A 52 0.17 11.82 18.33
CA TYR A 52 -0.32 11.14 19.53
C TYR A 52 0.36 11.66 20.80
N ARG A 53 1.69 11.81 20.79
CA ARG A 53 2.44 12.34 21.95
C ARG A 53 2.05 13.78 22.32
N ILE A 54 1.62 14.57 21.34
CA ILE A 54 1.19 15.96 21.56
C ILE A 54 -0.28 16.01 22.02
N THR A 55 -1.15 15.24 21.36
CA THR A 55 -2.61 15.36 21.55
C THR A 55 -3.18 14.37 22.57
N GLY A 56 -2.50 13.25 22.81
CA GLY A 56 -3.00 12.12 23.57
C GLY A 56 -4.09 11.32 22.88
N THR A 57 -4.44 11.63 21.62
CA THR A 57 -5.62 11.04 20.95
C THR A 57 -5.23 10.01 19.88
N ASN A 58 -5.95 8.89 19.82
CA ASN A 58 -5.72 7.85 18.82
C ASN A 58 -6.18 8.22 17.39
N ASN A 59 -6.78 9.41 17.19
CA ASN A 59 -7.25 9.87 15.89
C ASN A 59 -6.13 9.95 14.84
N ALA A 60 -4.90 10.22 15.26
CA ALA A 60 -3.74 10.26 14.37
C ALA A 60 -3.51 8.92 13.64
N PHE A 61 -3.87 7.79 14.25
CA PHE A 61 -3.69 6.46 13.67
C PHE A 61 -4.85 5.99 12.79
N LYS A 62 -6.05 6.58 12.93
CA LYS A 62 -7.25 6.15 12.20
C LYS A 62 -7.14 6.31 10.68
N ASN A 63 -6.30 7.24 10.22
CA ASN A 63 -6.07 7.49 8.80
C ASN A 63 -4.97 6.61 8.20
N ILE A 64 -4.29 5.80 9.01
CA ILE A 64 -3.24 4.91 8.54
C ILE A 64 -3.87 3.58 8.09
N PRO A 65 -3.56 3.09 6.88
CA PRO A 65 -4.04 1.79 6.41
C PRO A 65 -3.59 0.67 7.34
N THR A 66 -4.49 -0.25 7.69
CA THR A 66 -4.14 -1.45 8.50
C THR A 66 -3.06 -2.31 7.83
N THR A 67 -2.99 -2.30 6.49
CA THR A 67 -1.92 -2.94 5.72
C THR A 67 -0.53 -2.42 6.09
N CYS A 68 -0.38 -1.16 6.51
CA CYS A 68 0.89 -0.66 7.01
C CYS A 68 1.30 -1.31 8.33
N ALA A 69 0.33 -1.54 9.22
CA ALA A 69 0.58 -2.20 10.48
C ALA A 69 0.96 -3.68 10.27
N ASP A 70 0.36 -4.34 9.28
CA ASP A 70 0.71 -5.71 8.89
C ASP A 70 2.13 -5.79 8.30
N ILE A 71 2.51 -4.87 7.41
CA ILE A 71 3.87 -4.79 6.82
C ILE A 71 4.94 -4.55 7.89
N LEU A 72 4.60 -3.80 8.94
CA LEU A 72 5.49 -3.46 10.04
C LEU A 72 5.49 -4.52 11.16
N GLY A 73 4.57 -5.49 11.13
CA GLY A 73 4.46 -6.53 12.16
C GLY A 73 3.82 -6.08 13.48
N ILE A 74 3.13 -4.94 13.49
CA ILE A 74 2.56 -4.30 14.68
C ILE A 74 1.02 -4.34 14.72
N SER A 75 0.40 -5.17 13.88
CA SER A 75 -1.03 -5.09 13.58
C SER A 75 -1.97 -5.33 14.75
N ASN A 76 -1.58 -6.12 15.74
CA ASN A 76 -2.37 -6.31 16.96
C ASN A 76 -2.45 -5.03 17.80
N ASN A 77 -1.30 -4.44 18.14
CA ASN A 77 -1.27 -3.20 18.93
C ASN A 77 -1.86 -2.03 18.14
N PHE A 78 -1.67 -2.00 16.83
CA PHE A 78 -2.28 -1.00 15.95
C PHE A 78 -3.81 -1.09 15.92
N ARG A 79 -4.37 -2.29 15.76
CA ARG A 79 -5.83 -2.51 15.81
C ARG A 79 -6.40 -2.10 17.16
N ASN A 80 -5.73 -2.47 18.24
CA ASN A 80 -6.13 -2.08 19.59
C ASN A 80 -6.05 -0.56 19.79
N CYS A 81 -5.04 0.11 19.22
CA CYS A 81 -4.91 1.56 19.28
C CYS A 81 -6.09 2.28 18.61
N ILE A 82 -6.49 1.86 17.40
CA ILE A 82 -7.60 2.48 16.68
C ILE A 82 -8.98 2.11 17.23
N SER A 83 -9.11 0.95 17.89
CA SER A 83 -10.38 0.44 18.43
C SER A 83 -10.62 0.79 19.90
N SER A 84 -9.58 1.03 20.69
CA SER A 84 -9.73 1.29 22.11
C SER A 84 -10.35 2.67 22.34
N SER A 85 -11.34 2.73 23.22
CA SER A 85 -11.67 3.96 23.94
C SER A 85 -10.59 4.20 25.01
N GLU A 86 -10.34 5.46 25.35
CA GLU A 86 -9.24 5.97 26.19
C GLU A 86 -9.26 5.52 27.67
N THR A 87 -9.84 4.36 27.97
CA THR A 87 -10.21 3.92 29.34
C THR A 87 -9.35 2.80 29.92
N LEU A 88 -8.24 2.42 29.27
CA LEU A 88 -7.41 1.30 29.73
C LEU A 88 -6.14 1.75 30.44
N GLN A 89 -5.82 1.04 31.53
CA GLN A 89 -4.56 1.07 32.28
C GLN A 89 -3.33 0.68 31.42
N TYR A 90 -3.58 0.18 30.21
CA TYR A 90 -2.64 -0.16 29.15
C TYR A 90 -2.95 0.68 27.90
N ASP A 91 -1.94 1.36 27.37
CA ASP A 91 -2.04 2.25 26.22
C ASP A 91 -1.51 1.56 24.95
N PRO A 92 -2.40 0.97 24.12
CA PRO A 92 -1.98 0.27 22.90
C PRO A 92 -1.37 1.20 21.85
N CYS A 93 -1.69 2.50 21.85
CA CYS A 93 -1.11 3.47 20.92
C CYS A 93 0.34 3.80 21.28
N LYS A 94 0.64 3.88 22.57
CA LYS A 94 2.03 3.99 23.03
C LYS A 94 2.85 2.77 22.67
N ALA A 95 2.31 1.55 22.85
CA ALA A 95 3.01 0.32 22.47
C ALA A 95 3.37 0.29 20.98
N VAL A 96 2.44 0.74 20.10
CA VAL A 96 2.72 0.93 18.66
C VAL A 96 3.91 1.86 18.43
N CYS A 97 3.97 2.99 19.14
CA CYS A 97 5.06 3.94 18.97
C CYS A 97 6.39 3.40 19.46
N ASP A 98 6.40 2.74 20.62
CA ASP A 98 7.61 2.15 21.18
C ASP A 98 8.15 1.03 20.28
N GLU A 99 7.27 0.19 19.70
CA GLU A 99 7.66 -0.83 18.71
C GLU A 99 8.24 -0.21 17.43
N ILE A 100 7.58 0.80 16.85
CA ILE A 100 8.05 1.42 15.60
C ILE A 100 9.39 2.17 15.78
N GLU A 101 9.58 2.82 16.93
CA GLU A 101 10.85 3.46 17.29
C GLU A 101 11.93 2.41 17.57
N GLY A 102 11.56 1.27 18.13
CA GLY A 102 12.41 0.11 18.38
C GLY A 102 12.79 -0.71 17.14
N ILE A 103 12.02 -0.60 16.04
CA ILE A 103 12.43 -1.09 14.71
C ILE A 103 13.55 -0.17 14.19
N ARG A 104 14.75 -0.34 14.74
CA ARG A 104 16.01 0.02 14.10
C ARG A 104 16.49 -1.20 13.31
N SER A 105 16.80 -0.93 12.05
CA SER A 105 17.31 -1.81 11.01
C SER A 105 18.32 -2.85 11.48
#